data_AF-A0A965NZG3-F1
#
_entry.id   AF-A0A965NZG3-F1
#
_cell.length_a   1.000
_cell.length_b   1.000
_cell.length_c   1.000
_cell.angle_alpha   90.00
_cell.angle_beta   90.00
_cell.angle_gamma   90.00
#
_symmetry.space_group_name_H-M   'P 1'
#
loop_
_entity.id
_entity.type
_entity.pdbx_description
1 polymer ?
#
loop_
_entity_poly.entity_id
_entity_poly.type
_entity_poly.pdbx_seq_one_letter_code
_entity_poly.pdbx_strand_id
1 'polypeptide(L)'
;MDEKNVFAAMQQEAKPKEVPTNEILKRDTEKSGGNWKAVYSALRQQINNNSMRIMRANNSLLVYKIIQPGVIEAHLSTLDNPNVLLKSVKSFNNALKKSNIRQIITRTNNPQIMRLLQMADIPVSVSQMPSADGNVQYKLQIQVI
;
A
#
# COMPACT_ATOMS: atom_id res chain seq x y z
N MET A 1 11.53 -4.34 -42.94
CA MET A 1 11.13 -4.65 -41.56
C MET A 1 10.48 -3.40 -41.00
N ASP A 2 9.21 -3.49 -40.61
CA ASP A 2 8.39 -2.35 -40.20
C ASP A 2 8.71 -1.99 -38.73
N GLU A 3 9.34 -0.83 -38.49
CA GLU A 3 9.73 -0.35 -37.15
C GLU A 3 8.54 -0.26 -36.18
N LYS A 4 7.33 -0.09 -36.72
CA LYS A 4 6.08 -0.04 -35.94
C LYS A 4 5.76 -1.34 -35.19
N ASN A 5 6.25 -2.49 -35.66
CA ASN A 5 6.00 -3.79 -35.00
C ASN A 5 6.98 -4.09 -33.85
N VAL A 6 8.13 -3.43 -33.79
CA VAL A 6 9.14 -3.67 -32.74
C VAL A 6 8.71 -3.01 -31.42
N PHE A 7 8.12 -1.81 -31.48
CA PHE A 7 7.64 -1.10 -30.29
C PHE A 7 6.42 -1.74 -29.63
N ALA A 8 5.52 -2.35 -30.42
CA ALA A 8 4.36 -3.07 -29.89
C ALA A 8 4.74 -4.36 -29.13
N ALA A 9 5.82 -5.04 -29.56
CA ALA A 9 6.33 -6.24 -28.90
C ALA A 9 7.09 -5.91 -27.59
N MET A 10 7.67 -4.71 -27.46
CA MET A 10 8.38 -4.28 -26.25
C MET A 10 7.46 -3.82 -25.10
N GLN A 11 6.16 -3.60 -25.35
CA GLN A 11 5.21 -3.11 -24.34
C GLN A 11 4.31 -4.18 -23.71
N GLN A 12 4.52 -5.46 -24.03
CA GLN A 12 3.94 -6.51 -23.20
C GLN A 12 4.75 -6.58 -21.88
N GLU A 13 4.45 -5.67 -20.95
CA GLU A 13 4.87 -5.79 -19.56
C GLU A 13 4.40 -7.18 -19.08
N ALA A 14 5.32 -8.14 -19.02
CA ALA A 14 5.02 -9.47 -18.49
C ALA A 14 4.42 -9.26 -17.09
N LYS A 15 3.21 -9.79 -16.88
CA LYS A 15 2.55 -9.70 -15.57
C LYS A 15 3.54 -10.19 -14.52
N PRO A 16 3.83 -9.39 -13.47
CA PRO A 16 4.74 -9.81 -12.42
C PRO A 16 4.28 -11.15 -11.87
N LYS A 17 5.22 -12.09 -11.68
CA LYS A 17 4.90 -13.36 -11.04
C LYS A 17 4.28 -13.07 -9.67
N GLU A 18 3.10 -13.63 -9.43
CA GLU A 18 2.38 -13.43 -8.19
C GLU A 18 3.10 -14.13 -7.03
N VAL A 19 3.31 -13.39 -5.94
CA VAL A 19 4.02 -13.85 -4.74
C VAL A 19 3.01 -14.13 -3.62
N PRO A 20 3.15 -15.21 -2.82
CA PRO A 20 2.26 -15.46 -1.69
C PRO A 20 2.15 -14.27 -0.70
N THR A 21 0.97 -14.07 -0.10
CA THR A 21 0.70 -12.94 0.82
C THR A 21 1.68 -12.89 1.99
N ASN A 22 1.97 -14.04 2.60
CA ASN A 22 2.93 -14.16 3.68
C ASN A 22 4.35 -13.78 3.23
N GLU A 23 4.73 -14.10 1.99
CA GLU A 23 6.03 -13.76 1.44
C GLU A 23 6.16 -12.25 1.14
N ILE A 24 5.08 -11.58 0.70
CA ILE A 24 5.03 -10.11 0.55
C ILE A 24 5.31 -9.45 1.90
N LEU A 25 4.54 -9.81 2.92
CA LEU A 25 4.69 -9.23 4.24
C LEU A 25 6.06 -9.54 4.85
N LYS A 26 6.56 -10.78 4.69
CA LYS A 26 7.88 -11.18 5.17
C LYS A 26 8.97 -10.28 4.61
N ARG A 27 9.06 -10.19 3.28
CA ARG A 27 10.12 -9.43 2.61
C ARG A 27 10.02 -7.94 2.89
N ASP A 28 8.81 -7.38 2.92
CA ASP A 28 8.59 -5.96 3.23
C ASP A 28 8.97 -5.62 4.68
N THR A 29 8.61 -6.50 5.62
CA THR A 29 8.97 -6.37 7.05
C THR A 29 10.47 -6.48 7.24
N GLU A 30 11.11 -7.50 6.66
CA GLU A 30 12.55 -7.72 6.76
C GLU A 30 13.35 -6.58 6.11
N LYS A 31 12.90 -6.06 4.96
CA LYS A 31 13.50 -4.89 4.29
C LYS A 31 13.47 -3.63 5.17
N SER A 32 12.44 -3.50 6.01
CA SER A 32 12.29 -2.39 6.96
C SER A 32 12.98 -2.64 8.30
N GLY A 33 13.73 -3.74 8.45
CA GLY A 33 14.41 -4.13 9.69
C GLY A 33 13.50 -4.70 10.78
N GLY A 34 12.25 -5.03 10.45
CA GLY A 34 11.25 -5.55 11.38
C GLY A 34 11.36 -7.05 11.64
N ASN A 35 10.73 -7.52 12.72
CA ASN A 35 10.61 -8.95 13.01
C ASN A 35 9.35 -9.54 12.35
N TRP A 36 9.54 -10.19 11.20
CA TRP A 36 8.47 -10.84 10.44
C TRP A 36 7.59 -11.77 11.29
N LYS A 37 8.20 -12.63 12.13
CA LYS A 37 7.42 -13.59 12.94
C LYS A 37 6.48 -12.88 13.91
N ALA A 38 6.94 -11.80 14.52
CA ALA A 38 6.13 -10.99 15.43
C ALA A 38 4.99 -10.29 14.68
N VAL A 39 5.28 -9.64 13.55
CA VAL A 39 4.29 -8.96 12.71
C VAL A 39 3.22 -9.95 12.21
N TYR A 40 3.65 -11.10 11.69
CA TYR A 40 2.73 -12.12 11.18
C TYR A 40 1.82 -12.69 12.28
N SER A 41 2.38 -12.99 13.46
CA SER A 41 1.61 -13.50 14.59
C SER A 41 0.55 -12.49 15.05
N ALA A 42 0.93 -11.23 15.20
CA ALA A 42 0.02 -10.14 15.58
C ALA A 42 -1.09 -9.94 14.54
N LEU A 43 -0.72 -9.90 13.25
CA LEU A 43 -1.68 -9.74 12.17
C LEU A 43 -2.66 -10.92 12.10
N ARG A 44 -2.18 -12.16 12.24
CA ARG A 44 -3.03 -13.36 12.29
C ARG A 44 -4.04 -13.27 13.44
N GLN A 45 -3.59 -12.86 14.63
CA GLN A 45 -4.48 -12.68 15.77
C GLN A 45 -5.54 -11.60 15.50
N GLN A 46 -5.15 -10.47 14.91
CA GLN A 46 -6.07 -9.37 14.61
C GLN A 46 -7.10 -9.72 13.53
N ILE A 47 -6.71 -10.49 12.52
CA ILE A 47 -7.64 -11.03 11.51
C ILE A 47 -8.62 -12.01 12.16
N ASN A 48 -8.13 -12.94 12.98
CA ASN A 48 -8.99 -13.91 13.68
C ASN A 48 -10.01 -13.22 14.61
N ASN A 49 -9.63 -12.09 15.20
CA ASN A 49 -10.50 -11.27 16.05
C ASN A 49 -11.35 -10.26 15.26
N ASN A 50 -11.34 -10.33 13.91
CA ASN A 50 -12.07 -9.43 13.01
C ASN A 50 -11.76 -7.93 13.22
N SER A 51 -10.59 -7.60 13.79
CA SER A 51 -10.17 -6.22 14.05
C SER A 51 -9.32 -5.63 12.92
N MET A 52 -8.81 -6.49 12.03
CA MET A 52 -8.10 -6.09 10.81
C MET A 52 -8.61 -6.81 9.58
N ARG A 53 -8.44 -6.15 8.43
CA ARG A 53 -8.77 -6.65 7.10
C ARG A 53 -7.57 -6.46 6.18
N ILE A 54 -7.48 -7.28 5.14
CA ILE A 54 -6.45 -7.21 4.11
C ILE A 54 -7.11 -7.14 2.74
N MET A 55 -6.66 -6.19 1.92
CA MET A 55 -6.90 -6.19 0.48
C MET A 55 -5.60 -6.45 -0.26
N ARG A 56 -5.71 -7.10 -1.42
CA ARG A 56 -4.57 -7.41 -2.29
C ARG A 56 -4.78 -6.85 -3.69
N ALA A 57 -3.72 -6.29 -4.25
CA ALA A 57 -3.63 -5.95 -5.67
C ALA A 57 -2.17 -6.20 -6.11
N ASN A 58 -1.97 -7.05 -7.11
CA ASN A 58 -0.64 -7.51 -7.56
C ASN A 58 0.20 -8.08 -6.37
N ASN A 59 1.44 -7.62 -6.20
CA ASN A 59 2.28 -7.97 -5.05
C ASN A 59 2.27 -6.85 -3.99
N SER A 60 1.14 -6.16 -3.85
CA SER A 60 0.86 -5.18 -2.80
C SER A 60 -0.30 -5.62 -1.92
N LEU A 61 -0.19 -5.31 -0.63
CA LEU A 61 -1.20 -5.58 0.40
C LEU A 61 -1.54 -4.29 1.13
N LEU A 62 -2.83 -3.96 1.18
CA LEU A 62 -3.35 -2.93 2.08
C LEU A 62 -3.92 -3.62 3.32
N VAL A 63 -3.21 -3.51 4.44
CA VAL A 63 -3.66 -3.98 5.75
C VAL A 63 -4.32 -2.82 6.45
N TYR A 64 -5.56 -2.98 6.91
CA TYR A 64 -6.29 -1.86 7.51
C TYR A 64 -7.25 -2.29 8.61
N LYS A 65 -7.58 -1.34 9.49
CA LYS A 65 -8.66 -1.45 10.48
C LYS A 65 -9.58 -0.26 10.36
N ILE A 66 -10.87 -0.48 10.62
CA ILE A 66 -11.87 0.58 10.70
C ILE A 66 -11.74 1.20 12.09
N ILE A 67 -11.40 2.49 12.16
CA ILE A 67 -11.28 3.21 13.44
C ILE A 67 -12.54 4.00 13.77
N GLN A 68 -13.28 4.42 12.74
CA GLN A 68 -14.59 5.08 12.84
C GLN A 68 -15.38 4.74 11.55
N PRO A 69 -16.72 4.87 11.53
CA PRO A 69 -17.49 4.66 10.31
C PRO A 69 -16.94 5.49 9.14
N GLY A 70 -16.52 4.82 8.06
CA GLY A 70 -15.93 5.45 6.88
C GLY A 70 -14.48 5.90 7.01
N VAL A 71 -13.81 5.67 8.15
CA VAL A 71 -12.40 6.05 8.39
C VAL A 71 -11.58 4.82 8.76
N ILE A 72 -10.49 4.60 8.03
CA ILE A 72 -9.57 3.49 8.29
C ILE A 72 -8.19 3.98 8.68
N GLU A 73 -7.50 3.20 9.51
CA GLU A 73 -6.04 3.26 9.63
C GLU A 73 -5.46 2.15 8.77
N ALA A 74 -4.51 2.46 7.89
CA ALA A 74 -3.97 1.51 6.94
C ALA A 74 -2.44 1.51 6.87
N HIS A 75 -1.90 0.35 6.53
CA HIS A 75 -0.50 0.10 6.22
C HIS A 75 -0.41 -0.59 4.86
N LEU A 76 0.58 -0.20 4.07
CA LEU A 76 0.83 -0.73 2.74
C LEU A 76 2.15 -1.51 2.77
N SER A 77 2.09 -2.81 2.49
CA SER A 77 3.25 -3.65 2.27
C SER A 77 3.33 -4.04 0.80
N THR A 78 4.50 -3.88 0.17
CA THR A 78 4.60 -4.08 -1.28
C THR A 78 5.95 -4.57 -1.75
N LEU A 79 5.91 -5.45 -2.75
CA LEU A 79 7.05 -5.86 -3.56
C LEU A 79 6.93 -5.39 -5.01
N ASP A 80 5.91 -4.60 -5.32
CA ASP A 80 5.70 -4.04 -6.64
C ASP A 80 6.76 -2.97 -6.95
N ASN A 81 7.16 -2.87 -8.21
CA ASN A 81 7.90 -1.71 -8.69
C ASN A 81 6.98 -0.46 -8.72
N PRO A 82 7.52 0.77 -8.83
CA PRO A 82 6.71 2.00 -8.76
C PRO A 82 5.54 2.06 -9.76
N ASN A 83 5.71 1.55 -10.98
CA ASN A 83 4.67 1.56 -12.02
C ASN A 83 3.51 0.61 -11.67
N VAL A 84 3.82 -0.60 -11.21
CA VAL A 84 2.81 -1.58 -10.80
C VAL A 84 2.15 -1.13 -9.49
N LEU A 85 2.93 -0.58 -8.56
CA LEU A 85 2.42 -0.06 -7.30
C LEU A 85 1.40 1.07 -7.51
N LEU A 86 1.65 1.96 -8.47
CA LEU A 86 0.68 3.01 -8.83
C LEU A 86 -0.67 2.40 -9.27
N LYS A 87 -0.64 1.34 -10.09
CA LYS A 87 -1.85 0.60 -10.48
C LYS A 87 -2.54 -0.02 -9.26
N SER A 88 -1.77 -0.66 -8.37
CA SER A 88 -2.28 -1.27 -7.12
C SER A 88 -2.96 -0.24 -6.20
N VAL A 89 -2.36 0.94 -6.03
CA VAL A 89 -2.93 2.03 -5.22
C VAL A 89 -4.26 2.53 -5.80
N LYS A 90 -4.35 2.72 -7.13
CA LYS A 90 -5.62 3.08 -7.78
C LYS A 90 -6.69 2.00 -7.57
N SER A 91 -6.33 0.72 -7.68
CA SER A 91 -7.24 -0.39 -7.40
C SER A 91 -7.74 -0.39 -5.95
N PHE A 92 -6.87 -0.11 -4.97
CA PHE A 92 -7.26 0.01 -3.58
C PHE A 92 -8.21 1.19 -3.36
N ASN A 93 -7.90 2.37 -3.90
CA ASN A 93 -8.78 3.53 -3.76
C ASN A 93 -10.20 3.25 -4.30
N ASN A 94 -10.28 2.62 -5.49
CA ASN A 94 -11.56 2.24 -6.08
C ASN A 94 -12.33 1.22 -5.23
N ALA A 95 -11.65 0.24 -4.64
CA ALA A 95 -12.27 -0.73 -3.75
C ALA A 95 -12.79 -0.06 -2.46
N LEU A 96 -12.00 0.83 -1.88
CA LEU A 96 -12.36 1.58 -0.67
C LEU A 96 -13.58 2.48 -0.89
N LYS A 97 -13.63 3.18 -2.03
CA LYS A 97 -14.80 3.98 -2.44
C LYS A 97 -16.07 3.15 -2.48
N LYS A 98 -16.01 1.96 -3.12
CA LYS A 98 -17.16 1.03 -3.19
C LYS A 98 -17.58 0.49 -1.82
N SER A 99 -16.67 0.49 -0.85
CA SER A 99 -16.95 0.06 0.53
C SER A 99 -17.38 1.20 1.47
N ASN A 100 -17.72 2.38 0.93
CA ASN A 100 -18.09 3.58 1.70
C ASN A 100 -17.01 4.08 2.66
N ILE A 101 -15.74 3.75 2.41
CA ILE A 101 -14.62 4.39 3.10
C ILE A 101 -14.37 5.74 2.45
N ARG A 102 -14.24 6.77 3.29
CA ARG A 102 -14.07 8.18 2.90
C ARG A 102 -12.68 8.70 3.22
N GLN A 103 -12.02 8.12 4.24
CA GLN A 103 -10.72 8.59 4.70
C GLN A 103 -9.79 7.45 5.11
N ILE A 104 -8.52 7.57 4.73
CA ILE A 104 -7.43 6.68 5.16
C ILE A 104 -6.44 7.52 5.97
N ILE A 105 -6.07 7.02 7.15
CA ILE A 105 -4.98 7.56 7.96
C ILE A 105 -3.83 6.57 7.89
N THR A 106 -2.64 7.05 7.54
CA THR A 106 -1.43 6.23 7.55
C THR A 106 -0.23 7.04 8.03
N ARG A 107 0.84 6.33 8.41
CA ARG A 107 2.11 6.93 8.81
C ARG A 107 3.21 6.32 7.96
N THR A 108 4.12 7.15 7.49
CA THR A 108 5.26 6.71 6.69
C THR A 108 6.47 7.59 6.97
N ASN A 109 7.66 7.02 6.90
CA ASN A 109 8.92 7.75 6.82
C ASN A 109 9.40 7.89 5.37
N ASN A 110 8.67 7.33 4.39
CA ASN A 110 9.05 7.35 2.99
C ASN A 110 8.31 8.47 2.23
N PRO A 111 9.00 9.58 1.86
CA PRO A 111 8.38 10.68 1.13
C PRO A 111 7.95 10.30 -0.30
N GLN A 112 8.46 9.19 -0.86
CA GLN A 112 8.05 8.72 -2.19
C GLN A 112 6.58 8.30 -2.23
N ILE A 113 5.99 7.89 -1.09
CA ILE A 113 4.57 7.56 -0.99
C ILE A 113 3.71 8.78 -1.32
N MET A 114 4.12 9.99 -0.94
CA MET A 114 3.39 11.21 -1.28
C MET A 114 3.38 11.44 -2.79
N ARG A 115 4.53 11.28 -3.46
CA ARG A 115 4.62 11.41 -4.93
C ARG A 115 3.75 10.37 -5.63
N LEU A 116 3.76 9.14 -5.14
CA LEU A 116 2.92 8.06 -5.66
C LEU A 116 1.42 8.40 -5.56
N LEU A 117 0.96 8.92 -4.41
CA LEU A 117 -0.42 9.33 -4.21
C LEU A 117 -0.81 10.50 -5.12
N GLN A 118 0.08 11.48 -5.30
CA GLN A 118 -0.12 12.59 -6.23
C GLN A 118 -0.22 12.10 -7.68
N MET A 119 0.67 11.21 -8.12
CA MET A 119 0.61 10.58 -9.45
C MET A 119 -0.63 9.70 -9.64
N ALA A 120 -1.25 9.26 -8.54
CA ALA A 120 -2.49 8.52 -8.56
C ALA A 120 -3.74 9.41 -8.64
N ASP A 121 -3.57 10.74 -8.66
CA ASP A 121 -4.64 11.74 -8.54
C ASP A 121 -5.46 11.56 -7.24
N ILE A 122 -4.81 11.08 -6.18
CA ILE A 122 -5.43 10.84 -4.88
C ILE A 122 -5.14 12.03 -3.94
N PRO A 123 -6.17 12.75 -3.45
CA PRO A 123 -5.97 13.87 -2.55
C PRO A 123 -5.38 13.42 -1.21
N VAL A 124 -4.27 14.03 -0.80
CA VAL A 124 -3.57 13.72 0.46
C VAL A 124 -3.16 14.99 1.20
N SER A 125 -3.52 15.05 2.48
CA SER A 125 -3.00 16.04 3.43
C SER A 125 -1.85 15.42 4.24
N VAL A 126 -0.78 16.20 4.44
CA VAL A 126 0.45 15.72 5.09
C VAL A 126 0.74 16.56 6.32
N SER A 127 1.06 15.88 7.43
CA SER A 127 1.55 16.50 8.66
C SER A 127 2.85 15.81 9.09
N GLN A 128 3.88 16.61 9.37
CA GLN A 128 5.13 16.10 9.93
C GLN A 128 4.97 15.89 11.42
N MET A 129 5.55 14.80 11.92
CA MET A 129 5.56 14.45 13.33
C MET A 129 6.98 14.02 13.72
N PRO A 130 7.50 14.45 14.88
CA PRO A 130 8.74 13.91 15.41
C PRO A 130 8.52 12.43 15.75
N SER A 131 9.46 11.58 15.35
CA SER A 131 9.53 10.19 15.76
C SER A 131 10.38 10.04 17.04
N ALA A 132 10.22 8.95 17.77
CA ALA A 132 10.93 8.69 19.03
C ALA A 132 12.45 8.55 18.86
N ASP A 133 12.90 8.25 17.64
CA ASP A 133 14.30 8.16 17.22
C ASP A 133 14.87 9.49 16.68
N GLY A 134 14.10 10.58 16.75
CA GLY A 134 14.50 11.89 16.24
C GLY A 134 14.34 12.06 14.72
N ASN A 135 13.90 11.02 14.00
CA ASN A 135 13.64 11.09 12.57
C ASN A 135 12.28 11.76 12.28
N VAL A 136 12.12 12.28 11.06
CA VAL A 136 10.84 12.85 10.60
C VAL A 136 9.92 11.72 10.14
N GLN A 137 8.74 11.64 10.75
CA GLN A 137 7.64 10.79 10.28
C GLN A 137 6.54 11.66 9.67
N TYR A 138 5.91 11.16 8.62
CA TYR A 138 4.78 11.82 7.97
C TYR A 138 3.49 11.09 8.33
N LYS A 139 2.53 11.81 8.87
CA LYS A 139 1.13 11.38 8.96
C LYS A 139 0.41 11.84 7.70
N LEU A 140 -0.14 10.88 6.97
CA LEU A 140 -0.92 11.12 5.77
C LEU A 140 -2.40 10.95 6.08
N GLN A 141 -3.22 11.91 5.65
CA GLN A 141 -4.67 11.82 5.62
C GLN A 141 -5.12 11.86 4.17
N ILE A 142 -5.60 10.71 3.68
CA ILE A 142 -5.96 10.50 2.29
C ILE A 142 -7.48 10.54 2.18
N GLN A 143 -8.00 11.34 1.26
CA GLN A 143 -9.42 11.36 0.94
C GLN A 143 -9.72 10.32 -0.13
N VAL A 144 -10.71 9.46 0.14
CA VAL A 144 -11.19 8.47 -0.83
C VAL A 144 -12.35 9.12 -1.59
N ILE A 145 -12.07 9.59 -2.79
CA ILE A 145 -13.01 10.28 -3.68
C ILE A 145 -13.45 9.42 -4.85
#